data_AF-A0A4U8SD54-F1
#
_entry.id   AF-A0A4U8SD54-F1
#
_cell.length_a   1.000
_cell.length_b   1.000
_cell.length_c   1.000
_cell.angle_alpha   90.00
_cell.angle_beta   90.00
_cell.angle_gamma   90.00
#
_symmetry.space_group_name_H-M   'P 1'
#
loop_
_entity.id
_entity.type
_entity.pdbx_description
1 polymer ?
#
loop_
_entity_poly.entity_id
_entity_poly.type
_entity_poly.pdbx_seq_one_letter_code
_entity_poly.pdbx_strand_id
1 'polypeptide(L)' 'MQRIILYLKILYRRSDRFFHLLVGMPSYDKYLEHFRKNHPDKIPKTQREFFKEAMEAKYGAGRNKC' A
#
# COMPACT_ATOMS: atom_id res chain seq x y z
N MET A 1 12.56 -22.31 12.86
CA MET A 1 11.26 -21.77 12.40
C MET A 1 11.17 -20.24 12.47
N GLN A 2 11.27 -19.60 13.65
CA GLN A 2 11.06 -18.13 13.78
C GLN A 2 12.04 -17.21 13.01
N ARG A 3 13.32 -17.59 12.91
CA ARG A 3 14.33 -16.76 12.22
C ARG A 3 14.02 -16.60 10.73
N ILE A 4 13.52 -17.65 10.08
CA ILE A 4 13.19 -17.65 8.65
C ILE A 4 12.04 -16.69 8.36
N ILE A 5 10.99 -16.70 9.20
CA ILE A 5 9.85 -15.79 9.08
C ILE A 5 10.31 -14.33 9.24
N LEU A 6 11.24 -14.07 10.17
CA LEU A 6 11.82 -12.75 10.36
C LEU A 6 12.60 -12.27 9.13
N TYR A 7 13.44 -13.14 8.55
CA TYR A 7 14.19 -12.84 7.33
C TYR A 7 13.27 -12.57 6.13
N LEU A 8 12.24 -13.39 5.95
CA LEU A 8 11.23 -13.18 4.90
C LEU A 8 10.50 -11.84 5.06
N LYS A 9 10.14 -11.48 6.30
CA LYS A 9 9.47 -10.21 6.59
C LYS A 9 10.37 -8.99 6.30
N ILE A 10 11.66 -9.08 6.61
CA ILE A 10 12.65 -8.04 6.30
C ILE A 10 12.83 -7.92 4.78
N LEU A 11 12.98 -9.03 4.07
CA LEU A 11 13.13 -9.04 2.62
C LEU A 11 11.90 -8.46 1.91
N TYR A 12 10.71 -8.89 2.31
CA TYR A 12 9.44 -8.38 1.77
C TYR A 12 9.29 -6.87 1.95
N ARG A 13 9.62 -6.35 3.15
CA ARG A 13 9.54 -4.91 3.43
C ARG A 13 10.52 -4.09 2.58
N ARG A 14 11.67 -4.66 2.22
CA ARG A 14 12.69 -3.98 1.42
C ARG A 14 12.35 -4.01 -0.07
N SER A 15 11.71 -5.08 -0.53
CA SER A 15 11.37 -5.27 -1.94
C SER A 15 10.05 -4.62 -2.36
N ASP A 16 9.16 -4.32 -1.41
CA ASP A 16 7.88 -3.62 -1.65
C ASP A 16 8.05 -2.34 -2.49
N ARG A 17 9.14 -1.58 -2.26
CA ARG A 17 9.51 -0.37 -3.04
C ARG A 17 9.64 -0.60 -4.55
N PHE A 18 9.96 -1.81 -4.97
CA PHE A 18 10.13 -2.16 -6.39
C PHE A 18 8.93 -2.93 -6.92
N PHE A 19 8.39 -3.87 -6.14
CA PHE A 19 7.25 -4.69 -6.56
C PHE A 19 5.98 -3.86 -6.80
N HIS A 20 5.76 -2.80 -6.02
CA HIS A 20 4.61 -1.92 -6.20
C HIS A 20 4.63 -1.23 -7.59
N LEU A 21 5.81 -0.94 -8.14
CA LEU A 21 5.98 -0.36 -9.48
C LEU A 21 5.62 -1.38 -10.57
N LEU A 22 6.05 -2.63 -10.41
CA LEU A 22 5.80 -3.71 -11.37
C LEU A 22 4.32 -4.09 -11.45
N VAL A 23 3.64 -4.16 -10.30
CA VAL A 23 2.21 -4.51 -10.20
C VAL A 23 1.32 -3.29 -10.51
N GLY A 24 1.90 -2.08 -10.50
CA GLY A 24 1.15 -0.83 -10.65
C GLY A 24 0.13 -0.64 -9.51
N MET A 25 0.50 -1.06 -8.30
CA MET A 25 -0.28 -0.91 -7.06
C MET A 25 0.49 0.05 -6.15
N PRO A 26 -0.14 0.98 -5.43
CA PRO A 26 0.59 1.87 -4.55
C PRO A 26 1.06 1.15 -3.27
N SER A 27 2.24 1.51 -2.75
CA SER A 27 2.81 0.98 -1.50
C SER A 27 2.23 1.67 -0.27
N TYR A 28 1.86 0.87 0.74
CA TYR A 28 1.30 1.38 2.00
C TYR A 28 2.35 2.09 2.88
N ASP A 29 3.60 1.60 2.95
CA ASP A 29 4.67 2.30 3.68
C ASP A 29 4.89 3.70 3.08
N LYS A 30 4.88 3.84 1.74
CA LYS A 30 5.01 5.14 1.06
C LYS A 30 3.82 6.07 1.34
N TYR A 31 2.61 5.52 1.39
CA TYR A 31 1.43 6.27 1.83
C TYR A 31 1.59 6.80 3.26
N LEU A 32 2.06 5.98 4.20
CA LEU A 32 2.29 6.39 5.58
C LEU A 32 3.37 7.46 5.69
N GLU A 33 4.49 7.33 4.98
CA GLU A 33 5.55 8.35 4.94
C GLU A 33 4.99 9.70 4.43
N HIS A 34 4.25 9.67 3.33
CA HIS A 34 3.60 10.87 2.77
C HIS A 34 2.57 11.46 3.74
N PHE A 35 1.75 10.62 4.34
CA PHE A 35 0.68 11.03 5.24
C PHE A 35 1.23 11.65 6.51
N ARG A 36 2.26 11.06 7.13
CA ARG A 36 2.93 11.63 8.30
C ARG A 36 3.59 12.97 8.00
N LYS A 37 4.11 13.17 6.78
CA LYS A 37 4.74 14.42 6.36
C LYS A 37 3.73 15.55 6.09
N ASN A 38 2.59 15.24 5.48
CA ASN A 38 1.64 16.25 4.99
C ASN A 38 0.38 16.38 5.87
N HIS A 39 0.06 15.36 6.66
CA HIS A 39 -1.14 15.29 7.51
C HIS A 39 -0.80 14.71 8.89
N PRO A 40 0.08 15.37 9.68
CA PRO A 40 0.46 14.87 11.01
C PRO A 40 -0.72 14.79 11.99
N ASP A 41 -1.75 15.63 11.82
CA ASP A 41 -2.92 15.72 12.72
C ASP A 41 -4.04 14.74 12.39
N LYS A 42 -3.90 13.94 11.33
CA LYS A 42 -4.93 12.98 10.92
C LYS A 42 -4.49 11.55 11.23
N ILE A 43 -5.46 10.65 11.31
CA ILE A 43 -5.20 9.21 11.45
C ILE A 43 -5.10 8.61 10.05
N PRO A 44 -3.99 7.91 9.71
CA PRO A 44 -3.87 7.25 8.42
C PRO A 44 -4.88 6.11 8.30
N LYS A 45 -5.34 5.86 7.07
CA LYS A 45 -6.21 4.71 6.75
C LYS A 45 -5.50 3.42 7.09
N THR A 46 -6.27 2.39 7.45
CA THR A 46 -5.70 1.05 7.62
C THR A 46 -5.21 0.51 6.27
N GLN A 47 -4.27 -0.45 6.31
CA GLN A 47 -3.75 -1.09 5.11
C GLN A 47 -4.87 -1.65 4.21
N ARG A 48 -5.89 -2.26 4.81
CA ARG A 48 -7.02 -2.84 4.08
C ARG A 48 -7.87 -1.77 3.39
N GLU A 49 -8.15 -0.66 4.05
CA GLU A 49 -8.92 0.45 3.48
C GLU A 49 -8.16 1.12 2.33
N PHE A 50 -6.86 1.35 2.52
CA PHE A 50 -6.00 1.89 1.48
C PHE A 50 -6.01 1.01 0.22
N PHE A 51 -5.86 -0.31 0.38
CA PHE A 51 -5.89 -1.22 -0.77
C PHE A 51 -7.27 -1.32 -1.42
N LYS A 52 -8.34 -1.30 -0.62
CA LYS A 52 -9.72 -1.31 -1.15
C LYS A 52 -9.97 -0.10 -2.04
N GLU A 53 -9.61 1.09 -1.57
CA GLU A 53 -9.75 2.34 -2.33
C GLU A 53 -8.84 2.36 -3.56
N ALA A 54 -7.61 1.87 -3.46
CA ALA A 54 -6.73 1.74 -4.62
C ALA A 54 -7.29 0.78 -5.69
N MET A 55 -7.92 -0.31 -5.27
CA MET A 55 -8.61 -1.23 -6.18
C MET A 55 -9.86 -0.60 -6.78
N GLU A 56 -10.68 0.10 -5.98
CA GLU A 56 -11.87 0.82 -6.47
C GLU A 56 -11.48 1.95 -7.44
N ALA A 57 -10.39 2.68 -7.20
CA ALA A 57 -9.92 3.70 -8.11
C ALA A 57 -9.44 3.11 -9.45
N LYS A 58 -8.76 1.95 -9.41
CA LYS A 58 -8.20 1.30 -10.61
C LYS A 58 -9.22 0.48 -11.40
N TYR A 59 -10.14 -0.19 -10.71
CA TYR A 59 -11.07 -1.18 -11.30
C TYR A 59 -12.55 -0.84 -11.06
N GLY A 60 -12.87 0.10 -10.17
CA GLY A 60 -14.25 0.53 -9.88
C GLY A 60 -14.82 1.52 -10.89
N ALA A 61 -14.04 1.98 -11.87
CA ALA A 61 -14.47 2.83 -12.99
C ALA A 61 -15.41 2.13 -14.00
N GLY A 62 -16.12 1.06 -13.59
CA GLY A 62 -17.14 0.36 -14.38
C GLY A 62 -18.57 0.87 -14.18
N ARG A 63 -18.79 1.94 -13.40
CA ARG A 63 -20.14 2.50 -13.14
C ARG A 63 -20.51 3.73 -13.98
N ASN A 64 -19.61 4.24 -14.81
CA ASN A 64 -19.93 5.25 -15.82
C ASN A 64 -19.94 4.56 -17.19
N LYS A 65 -20.84 3.60 -17.36
CA LYS A 65 -21.27 3.17 -18.69
C LYS A 65 -22.17 4.29 -19.20
N CYS A 66 -21.69 5.04 -20.19
CA CYS A 66 -22.59 5.76 -21.10
C CYS A 66 -23.39 4.74 -21.91
#